data_AF-A0A7H1PV01-F1
#
_entry.id   AF-A0A7H1PV01-F1
#
_cell.length_a   1.000
_cell.length_b   1.000
_cell.length_c   1.000
_cell.angle_alpha   90.00
_cell.angle_beta   90.00
_cell.angle_gamma   90.00
#
_symmetry.space_group_name_H-M   'P 1'
#
loop_
_entity.id
_entity.type
_entity.pdbx_description
1 polymer ?
#
loop_
_entity_poly.entity_id
_entity_poly.type
_entity_poly.pdbx_seq_one_letter_code
_entity_poly.pdbx_strand_id
1 'polypeptide(L)'
;MSAPALALATDSTAGTRTTSDRLELLQALIAGPSFDPVLRPDVIRVPRDYPVYGWRCGVPGCERSRDTWRDYCCGHAAQWSQFQREGRDIVAFLKDAVPLKPRGGRHLGNCVFCPEVPAYSGNSLCFLHSAALVKWSAFQRRNGRPDDYELWAARQEPLPRLDECLVPSCPEGAGHYIGLCPYHLLRYTREGRPGNAKAIHQRPRRGAPATFTVNYVDQAAFRGWCAKATPAGRTDGVLSLRGLRPLARAEVKWVLHRHAQGPAEGAHWPISVVQRLVTECQRQEINSLADLGAVRRIMGGAISGSLLR
;
A
#
# COMPACT_ATOMS: atom_id res chain seq x y z
N MET A 1 -15.02 24.36 63.09
CA MET A 1 -14.97 22.99 62.55
C MET A 1 -14.75 23.09 61.06
N SER A 2 -13.52 22.84 60.59
CA SER A 2 -13.16 22.95 59.17
C SER A 2 -13.38 21.61 58.49
N ALA A 3 -14.14 21.60 57.40
CA ALA A 3 -14.31 20.42 56.55
C ALA A 3 -12.98 20.09 55.84
N PRO A 4 -12.60 18.81 55.71
CA PRO A 4 -11.40 18.45 54.98
C PRO A 4 -11.67 18.61 53.47
N ALA A 5 -10.73 19.26 52.79
CA ALA A 5 -10.69 19.29 51.34
C ALA A 5 -10.37 17.88 50.82
N LEU A 6 -11.33 17.28 50.12
CA LEU A 6 -11.11 16.03 49.37
C LEU A 6 -10.16 16.31 48.22
N ALA A 7 -8.91 15.84 48.36
CA ALA A 7 -7.97 15.78 47.26
C ALA A 7 -8.47 14.75 46.23
N LEU A 8 -8.80 15.22 45.03
CA LEU A 8 -9.06 14.36 43.88
C LEU A 8 -7.78 13.58 43.55
N ALA A 9 -7.78 12.29 43.87
CA ALA A 9 -6.81 11.36 43.35
C ALA A 9 -6.97 11.32 41.82
N THR A 10 -5.94 11.76 41.09
CA THR A 10 -5.86 11.56 39.64
C THR A 10 -5.70 10.08 39.37
N ASP A 11 -6.83 9.43 39.09
CA ASP A 11 -6.93 8.00 38.86
C ASP A 11 -6.35 7.65 37.48
N SER A 12 -5.13 7.12 37.48
CA SER A 12 -4.45 6.60 36.28
C SER A 12 -5.25 5.49 35.57
N THR A 13 -6.30 4.93 36.19
CA THR A 13 -7.20 3.94 35.57
C THR A 13 -8.34 4.54 34.73
N ALA A 14 -8.59 5.85 34.84
CA ALA A 14 -9.65 6.52 34.06
C ALA A 14 -9.28 6.63 32.56
N GLY A 15 -7.99 6.80 32.24
CA GLY A 15 -7.50 6.88 30.86
C GLY A 15 -7.57 5.55 30.10
N THR A 16 -7.41 4.42 30.80
CA THR A 16 -7.49 3.08 30.21
C THR A 16 -8.94 2.61 30.00
N ARG A 17 -9.87 2.99 30.90
CA ARG A 17 -11.31 2.72 30.71
C ARG A 17 -11.88 3.47 29.51
N THR A 18 -11.65 4.77 29.41
CA THR A 18 -12.13 5.59 28.27
C THR A 18 -11.63 5.11 26.91
N THR A 19 -10.38 4.64 26.84
CA THR A 19 -9.80 4.04 25.63
C THR A 19 -10.50 2.74 25.24
N SER A 20 -10.80 1.89 26.23
CA SER A 20 -11.46 0.59 26.03
C SER A 20 -12.91 0.76 25.61
N ASP A 21 -13.67 1.61 26.32
CA ASP A 21 -15.07 1.91 26.01
C ASP A 21 -15.23 2.48 24.59
N ARG A 22 -14.30 3.38 24.19
CA ARG A 22 -14.29 3.95 22.84
C ARG A 22 -14.01 2.89 21.77
N LEU A 23 -13.06 1.98 22.03
CA LEU A 23 -12.76 0.90 21.10
C LEU A 23 -13.98 -0.02 20.91
N GLU A 24 -14.63 -0.42 22.01
CA GLU A 24 -15.82 -1.28 21.97
C GLU A 24 -16.95 -0.62 21.18
N LEU A 25 -17.23 0.66 21.44
CA LEU A 25 -18.25 1.42 20.71
C LEU A 25 -17.94 1.50 19.21
N LEU A 26 -16.69 1.81 18.82
CA LEU A 26 -16.32 1.87 17.41
C LEU A 26 -16.40 0.51 16.74
N GLN A 27 -16.02 -0.57 17.43
CA GLN A 27 -16.15 -1.93 16.90
C GLN A 27 -17.61 -2.30 16.65
N ALA A 28 -18.51 -1.96 17.57
CA ALA A 28 -19.95 -2.17 17.41
C ALA A 28 -20.50 -1.39 16.20
N LEU A 29 -20.10 -0.13 16.04
CA LEU A 29 -20.49 0.70 14.90
C LEU A 29 -19.96 0.16 13.56
N ILE A 30 -18.71 -0.31 13.52
CA ILE A 30 -18.08 -0.89 12.31
C ILE A 30 -18.73 -2.23 11.91
N ALA A 31 -19.15 -3.01 12.90
CA ALA A 31 -19.87 -4.26 12.70
C ALA A 31 -21.33 -4.05 12.25
N GLY A 32 -21.87 -2.84 12.47
CA GLY A 32 -23.24 -2.48 12.10
C GLY A 32 -23.53 -2.58 10.59
N PRO A 33 -24.81 -2.78 10.22
CA PRO A 33 -25.22 -3.01 8.82
C PRO A 33 -25.09 -1.76 7.94
N SER A 34 -25.13 -0.56 8.52
CA SER A 34 -24.96 0.71 7.80
C SER A 34 -23.50 1.01 7.47
N PHE A 35 -22.54 0.27 8.05
CA PHE A 35 -21.14 0.50 7.81
C PHE A 35 -20.72 -0.01 6.43
N ASP A 36 -19.94 0.79 5.70
CA ASP A 36 -19.52 0.44 4.35
C ASP A 36 -18.64 -0.83 4.36
N PRO A 37 -19.06 -1.92 3.69
CA PRO A 37 -18.32 -3.17 3.70
C PRO A 37 -16.92 -3.07 3.08
N VAL A 38 -16.66 -2.12 2.17
CA VAL A 38 -15.34 -1.90 1.56
C VAL A 38 -14.34 -1.42 2.62
N LEU A 39 -14.79 -0.62 3.59
CA LEU A 39 -13.94 -0.01 4.61
C LEU A 39 -13.75 -0.88 5.86
N ARG A 40 -14.49 -1.99 5.98
CA ARG A 40 -14.50 -2.87 7.16
C ARG A 40 -13.20 -3.66 7.36
N PRO A 41 -12.53 -4.21 6.32
CA PRO A 41 -11.31 -5.01 6.51
C PRO A 41 -10.11 -4.20 7.02
N ASP A 42 -9.10 -4.89 7.55
CA ASP A 42 -7.82 -4.25 7.93
C ASP A 42 -6.93 -3.93 6.73
N VAL A 43 -7.19 -4.57 5.59
CA VAL A 43 -6.62 -4.22 4.29
C VAL A 43 -7.78 -3.77 3.40
N ILE A 44 -8.02 -2.47 3.38
CA ILE A 44 -9.09 -1.84 2.62
C ILE A 44 -8.67 -1.83 1.15
N ARG A 45 -9.51 -2.38 0.27
CA ARG A 45 -9.30 -2.39 -1.19
C ARG A 45 -10.40 -1.59 -1.86
N VAL A 46 -10.13 -0.31 -2.08
CA VAL A 46 -11.11 0.61 -2.67
C VAL A 46 -11.26 0.35 -4.17
N PRO A 47 -12.48 0.11 -4.66
CA PRO A 47 -12.76 0.03 -6.09
C PRO A 47 -12.32 1.28 -6.86
N ARG A 48 -12.03 1.11 -8.16
CA ARG A 48 -11.51 2.20 -9.00
C ARG A 48 -12.45 3.41 -9.07
N ASP A 49 -13.74 3.12 -9.12
CA ASP A 49 -14.86 4.04 -9.30
C ASP A 49 -15.62 4.32 -7.99
N TYR A 50 -15.06 3.93 -6.85
CA TYR A 50 -15.66 4.20 -5.55
C TYR A 50 -15.95 5.71 -5.39
N PRO A 51 -17.15 6.14 -4.96
CA PRO A 51 -17.58 7.53 -5.09
C PRO A 51 -16.65 8.57 -4.44
N VAL A 52 -16.13 8.29 -3.24
CA VAL A 52 -15.32 9.24 -2.48
C VAL A 52 -13.82 8.96 -2.55
N TYR A 53 -13.41 7.70 -2.39
CA TYR A 53 -12.01 7.26 -2.39
C TYR A 53 -11.54 6.64 -3.72
N GLY A 54 -12.37 6.65 -4.76
CA GLY A 54 -12.03 6.12 -6.07
C GLY A 54 -10.72 6.69 -6.58
N TRP A 55 -9.99 5.91 -7.36
CA TRP A 55 -8.63 6.25 -7.78
C TRP A 55 -8.46 6.22 -9.30
N ARG A 56 -9.53 5.98 -10.07
CA ARG A 56 -9.48 6.06 -11.53
C ARG A 56 -9.15 7.46 -12.02
N CYS A 57 -8.42 7.55 -13.13
CA CYS A 57 -8.37 8.76 -13.94
C CYS A 57 -9.78 9.15 -14.42
N GLY A 58 -10.07 10.44 -14.46
CA GLY A 58 -11.34 11.00 -14.94
C GLY A 58 -11.57 10.87 -16.46
N VAL A 59 -10.53 10.56 -17.24
CA VAL A 59 -10.69 10.29 -18.68
C VAL A 59 -11.39 8.93 -18.86
N PRO A 60 -12.54 8.87 -19.57
CA PRO A 60 -13.26 7.62 -19.81
C PRO A 60 -12.37 6.53 -20.42
N GLY A 61 -12.49 5.31 -19.92
CA GLY A 61 -11.70 4.17 -20.39
C GLY A 61 -10.21 4.18 -20.00
N CYS A 62 -9.70 5.23 -19.34
CA CYS A 62 -8.33 5.24 -18.87
C CYS A 62 -8.14 4.24 -17.71
N GLU A 63 -7.13 3.40 -17.82
CA GLU A 63 -6.85 2.34 -16.84
C GLU A 63 -5.86 2.79 -15.76
N ARG A 64 -5.31 4.00 -15.88
CA ARG A 64 -4.33 4.55 -14.92
C ARG A 64 -5.01 5.15 -13.69
N SER A 65 -4.24 5.18 -12.59
CA SER A 65 -4.61 5.89 -11.37
C SER A 65 -4.53 7.40 -11.57
N ARG A 66 -5.46 8.15 -10.97
CA ARG A 66 -5.35 9.60 -10.86
C ARG A 66 -4.16 10.01 -9.98
N ASP A 67 -3.62 11.19 -10.24
CA ASP A 67 -2.65 11.80 -9.36
C ASP A 67 -3.34 12.28 -8.06
N THR A 68 -2.57 12.41 -6.97
CA THR A 68 -3.10 12.57 -5.61
C THR A 68 -4.13 13.70 -5.51
N TRP A 69 -3.85 14.86 -6.09
CA TRP A 69 -4.72 16.05 -5.98
C TRP A 69 -5.38 16.44 -7.30
N ARG A 70 -5.45 15.51 -8.26
CA ARG A 70 -5.99 15.78 -9.59
C ARG A 70 -7.06 14.77 -9.94
N ASP A 71 -7.97 15.17 -10.82
CA ASP A 71 -8.97 14.25 -11.37
C ASP A 71 -8.34 13.27 -12.37
N TYR A 72 -7.13 13.57 -12.86
CA TYR A 72 -6.48 12.86 -13.95
C TYR A 72 -5.19 12.16 -13.51
N CYS A 73 -4.82 11.11 -14.24
CA CYS A 73 -3.48 10.51 -14.12
C CYS A 73 -2.40 11.53 -14.51
N CYS A 74 -1.13 11.29 -14.14
CA CYS A 74 -0.05 12.25 -14.43
C CYS A 74 0.09 12.60 -15.93
N GLY A 75 -0.19 11.65 -16.83
CA GLY A 75 -0.17 11.88 -18.28
C GLY A 75 -1.32 12.79 -18.74
N HIS A 76 -2.55 12.47 -18.34
CA HIS A 76 -3.74 13.25 -18.68
C HIS A 76 -3.78 14.61 -17.98
N ALA A 77 -3.22 14.72 -16.77
CA ALA A 77 -3.05 15.99 -16.08
C ALA A 77 -2.13 16.94 -16.85
N ALA A 78 -1.03 16.43 -17.42
CA ALA A 78 -0.14 17.23 -18.25
C ALA A 78 -0.80 17.66 -19.56
N GLN A 79 -1.57 16.76 -20.20
CA GLN A 79 -2.37 17.09 -21.39
C GLN A 79 -3.44 18.14 -21.08
N TRP A 80 -4.15 17.99 -19.96
CA TRP A 80 -5.15 18.96 -19.54
C TRP A 80 -4.54 20.35 -19.29
N SER A 81 -3.40 20.41 -18.59
CA SER A 81 -2.66 21.66 -18.40
C SER A 81 -2.13 22.27 -19.71
N GLN A 82 -1.98 21.49 -20.78
CA GLN A 82 -1.68 22.03 -22.10
C GLN A 82 -2.94 22.62 -22.77
N PHE A 83 -4.07 21.90 -22.76
CA PHE A 83 -5.34 22.39 -23.30
C PHE A 83 -5.76 23.71 -22.65
N GLN A 84 -5.61 23.82 -21.33
CA GLN A 84 -5.90 25.06 -20.61
C GLN A 84 -5.03 26.23 -21.07
N ARG A 85 -3.73 26.00 -21.35
CA ARG A 85 -2.82 27.04 -21.85
C ARG A 85 -3.16 27.47 -23.27
N GLU A 86 -3.77 26.58 -24.06
CA GLU A 86 -4.26 26.85 -25.41
C GLU A 86 -5.67 27.47 -25.42
N GLY A 87 -6.26 27.75 -24.25
CA GLY A 87 -7.59 28.33 -24.12
C GLY A 87 -8.74 27.35 -24.47
N ARG A 88 -8.43 26.05 -24.57
CA ARG A 88 -9.41 25.01 -24.90
C ARG A 88 -10.15 24.56 -23.65
N ASP A 89 -11.42 24.23 -23.80
CA ASP A 89 -12.29 23.83 -22.69
C ASP A 89 -12.14 22.35 -22.31
N ILE A 90 -12.78 21.98 -21.20
CA ILE A 90 -12.77 20.62 -20.65
C ILE A 90 -13.44 19.61 -21.57
N VAL A 91 -14.45 20.03 -22.33
CA VAL A 91 -15.21 19.16 -23.24
C VAL A 91 -14.34 18.76 -24.42
N ALA A 92 -13.61 19.71 -25.00
CA ALA A 92 -12.63 19.47 -26.04
C ALA A 92 -11.51 18.53 -25.56
N PHE A 93 -11.03 18.72 -24.32
CA PHE A 93 -10.05 17.80 -23.74
C PHE A 93 -10.58 16.37 -23.62
N LEU A 94 -11.77 16.18 -23.03
CA LEU A 94 -12.33 14.83 -22.85
C LEU A 94 -12.65 14.15 -24.18
N LYS A 95 -12.97 14.91 -25.23
CA LYS A 95 -13.18 14.40 -26.59
C LYS A 95 -11.88 13.90 -27.23
N ASP A 96 -10.78 14.62 -27.04
CA ASP A 96 -9.49 14.33 -27.67
C ASP A 96 -8.62 13.35 -26.85
N ALA A 97 -8.88 13.22 -25.55
CA ALA A 97 -8.06 12.43 -24.64
C ALA A 97 -8.13 10.93 -24.95
N VAL A 98 -6.98 10.36 -25.34
CA VAL A 98 -6.85 8.92 -25.57
C VAL A 98 -6.68 8.17 -24.23
N PRO A 99 -7.47 7.12 -23.95
CA PRO A 99 -7.33 6.33 -22.74
C PRO A 99 -5.99 5.60 -22.73
N LEU A 100 -5.34 5.60 -21.54
CA LEU A 100 -4.02 5.02 -21.38
C LEU A 100 -4.10 3.69 -20.63
N LYS A 101 -3.33 2.71 -21.11
CA LYS A 101 -3.15 1.42 -20.44
C LYS A 101 -2.44 1.56 -19.09
N PRO A 102 -2.56 0.57 -18.18
CA PRO A 102 -1.97 0.60 -16.86
C PRO A 102 -0.48 0.90 -16.93
N ARG A 103 0.02 1.71 -16.00
CA ARG A 103 1.44 2.02 -15.86
C ARG A 103 1.91 1.47 -14.53
N GLY A 104 2.89 0.57 -14.57
CA GLY A 104 3.39 -0.11 -13.38
C GLY A 104 2.62 -1.39 -13.07
N GLY A 105 3.33 -2.32 -12.43
CA GLY A 105 2.99 -3.74 -12.28
C GLY A 105 1.80 -4.14 -11.44
N ARG A 106 0.77 -3.30 -11.27
CA ARG A 106 -0.36 -3.62 -10.38
C ARG A 106 -1.61 -3.91 -11.18
N HIS A 107 -2.31 -4.99 -10.82
CA HIS A 107 -3.48 -5.56 -11.51
C HIS A 107 -3.21 -6.20 -12.88
N LEU A 108 -2.00 -6.74 -13.09
CA LEU A 108 -1.63 -7.42 -14.34
C LEU A 108 -2.09 -8.89 -14.40
N GLY A 109 -3.08 -9.26 -13.58
CA GLY A 109 -3.46 -10.65 -13.36
C GLY A 109 -2.39 -11.44 -12.62
N ASN A 110 -2.34 -12.74 -12.89
CA ASN A 110 -1.36 -13.65 -12.31
C ASN A 110 -0.25 -13.96 -13.32
N CYS A 111 0.86 -14.47 -12.79
CA CYS A 111 1.97 -14.93 -13.60
C CYS A 111 1.53 -16.07 -14.52
N VAL A 112 1.92 -16.02 -15.80
CA VAL A 112 1.62 -17.09 -16.77
C VAL A 112 2.18 -18.46 -16.36
N PHE A 113 3.27 -18.49 -15.58
CA PHE A 113 3.87 -19.74 -15.08
C PHE A 113 3.49 -20.06 -13.63
N CYS A 114 2.99 -19.09 -12.86
CA CYS A 114 2.61 -19.26 -11.46
C CYS A 114 1.16 -18.78 -11.27
N PRO A 115 0.16 -19.65 -11.45
CA PRO A 115 -1.25 -19.28 -11.47
C PRO A 115 -1.75 -18.57 -10.21
N GLU A 116 -1.10 -18.79 -9.06
CA GLU A 116 -1.47 -18.17 -7.78
C GLU A 116 -0.62 -16.93 -7.42
N VAL A 117 0.40 -16.60 -8.20
CA VAL A 117 1.33 -15.51 -7.88
C VAL A 117 1.02 -14.31 -8.76
N PRO A 118 0.72 -13.13 -8.19
CA PRO A 118 0.43 -11.93 -8.97
C PRO A 118 1.56 -11.56 -9.93
N ALA A 119 1.19 -11.12 -11.13
CA ALA A 119 2.14 -10.59 -12.09
C ALA A 119 2.70 -9.24 -11.60
N TYR A 120 4.01 -9.06 -11.82
CA TYR A 120 4.78 -7.87 -11.46
C TYR A 120 5.13 -7.00 -12.66
N SER A 121 5.24 -7.58 -13.86
CA SER A 121 5.62 -6.87 -15.08
C SER A 121 4.59 -7.06 -16.19
N GLY A 122 4.59 -6.15 -17.17
CA GLY A 122 3.62 -6.09 -18.27
C GLY A 122 3.51 -7.35 -19.12
N ASN A 123 4.51 -8.24 -19.06
CA ASN A 123 4.53 -9.53 -19.73
C ASN A 123 3.82 -10.63 -18.92
N SER A 124 3.00 -10.25 -17.94
CA SER A 124 2.31 -11.16 -17.01
C SER A 124 3.26 -12.15 -16.33
N LEU A 125 4.42 -11.67 -15.86
CA LEU A 125 5.40 -12.47 -15.12
C LEU A 125 5.45 -12.05 -13.65
N CYS A 126 5.58 -13.01 -12.73
CA CYS A 126 5.89 -12.71 -11.33
C CYS A 126 7.26 -12.02 -11.20
N PHE A 127 7.55 -11.45 -10.03
CA PHE A 127 8.81 -10.75 -9.80
C PHE A 127 10.06 -11.61 -10.10
N LEU A 128 10.05 -12.89 -9.70
CA LEU A 128 11.17 -13.80 -9.89
C LEU A 128 11.36 -14.19 -11.36
N HIS A 129 10.28 -14.53 -12.08
CA HIS A 129 10.34 -14.79 -13.51
C HIS A 129 10.76 -13.56 -14.30
N SER A 130 10.26 -12.37 -13.95
CA SER A 130 10.68 -11.12 -14.57
C SER A 130 12.17 -10.85 -14.34
N ALA A 131 12.70 -11.13 -13.14
CA ALA A 131 14.13 -10.98 -12.86
C ALA A 131 14.98 -12.04 -13.57
N ALA A 132 14.47 -13.27 -13.71
CA ALA A 132 15.12 -14.36 -14.44
C ALA A 132 15.21 -14.06 -15.93
N LEU A 133 14.14 -13.56 -16.54
CA LEU A 133 14.12 -13.11 -17.93
C LEU A 133 15.18 -12.03 -18.17
N VAL A 134 15.19 -10.96 -17.36
CA VAL A 134 16.20 -9.88 -17.49
C VAL A 134 17.64 -10.40 -17.42
N LYS A 135 17.93 -11.32 -16.49
CA LYS A 135 19.25 -11.94 -16.37
C LYS A 135 19.60 -12.80 -17.58
N TRP A 136 18.64 -13.60 -18.06
CA TRP A 136 18.81 -14.46 -19.23
C TRP A 136 19.05 -13.64 -20.50
N SER A 137 18.20 -12.64 -20.76
CA SER A 137 18.33 -11.70 -21.88
C SER A 137 19.68 -10.98 -21.88
N ALA A 138 20.14 -10.52 -20.70
CA ALA A 138 21.47 -9.92 -20.56
C ALA A 138 22.61 -10.91 -20.78
N PHE A 139 22.43 -12.19 -20.46
CA PHE A 139 23.41 -13.24 -20.77
C PHE A 139 23.43 -13.57 -22.27
N GLN A 140 22.27 -13.70 -22.92
CA GLN A 140 22.19 -13.99 -24.36
C GLN A 140 22.86 -12.89 -25.19
N ARG A 141 22.52 -11.61 -24.91
CA ARG A 141 23.13 -10.46 -25.59
C ARG A 141 24.65 -10.40 -25.44
N ARG A 142 25.17 -10.68 -24.23
CA ARG A 142 26.63 -10.74 -23.99
C ARG A 142 27.34 -11.85 -24.76
N ASN A 143 26.63 -12.92 -25.11
CA ASN A 143 27.16 -14.06 -25.86
C ASN A 143 26.79 -14.03 -27.35
N GLY A 144 26.25 -12.90 -27.86
CA GLY A 144 25.84 -12.77 -29.27
C GLY A 144 24.70 -13.70 -29.68
N ARG A 145 23.91 -14.21 -28.73
CA ARG A 145 22.78 -15.09 -28.98
C ARG A 145 21.47 -14.30 -29.05
N PRO A 146 20.48 -14.76 -29.82
CA PRO A 146 19.17 -14.11 -29.87
C PRO A 146 18.48 -14.15 -28.50
N ASP A 147 17.82 -13.03 -28.19
CA ASP A 147 17.00 -12.81 -26.99
C ASP A 147 15.55 -13.24 -27.30
N ASP A 148 15.37 -14.56 -27.45
CA ASP A 148 14.09 -15.19 -27.81
C ASP A 148 13.26 -15.51 -26.55
N TYR A 149 12.13 -14.82 -26.39
CA TYR A 149 11.22 -15.03 -25.27
C TYR A 149 10.67 -16.46 -25.22
N GLU A 150 10.31 -17.06 -26.35
CA GLU A 150 9.72 -18.40 -26.40
C GLU A 150 10.73 -19.47 -25.98
N LEU A 151 11.98 -19.30 -26.40
CA LEU A 151 13.08 -20.18 -25.97
C LEU A 151 13.30 -20.13 -24.45
N TRP A 152 13.18 -18.95 -23.84
CA TRP A 152 13.25 -18.80 -22.39
C TRP A 152 12.01 -19.37 -21.70
N ALA A 153 10.81 -19.07 -22.22
CA ALA A 153 9.52 -19.48 -21.69
C ALA A 153 9.39 -21.01 -21.63
N ALA A 154 9.84 -21.72 -22.66
CA ALA A 154 9.80 -23.19 -22.74
C ALA A 154 10.60 -23.91 -21.63
N ARG A 155 11.48 -23.19 -20.91
CA ARG A 155 12.30 -23.73 -19.83
C ARG A 155 11.84 -23.28 -18.43
N GLN A 156 10.74 -22.53 -18.36
CA GLN A 156 10.24 -22.04 -17.08
C GLN A 156 9.34 -23.06 -16.42
N GLU A 157 9.50 -23.20 -15.12
CA GLU A 157 8.64 -23.99 -14.25
C GLU A 157 7.92 -23.06 -13.27
N PRO A 158 6.75 -23.50 -12.74
CA PRO A 158 6.12 -22.83 -11.62
C PRO A 158 7.07 -22.76 -10.42
N LEU A 159 7.26 -21.55 -9.90
CA LEU A 159 8.02 -21.31 -8.68
C LEU A 159 7.17 -21.60 -7.44
N PRO A 160 7.80 -22.02 -6.32
CA PRO A 160 7.07 -22.25 -5.09
C PRO A 160 6.38 -20.97 -4.63
N ARG A 161 5.19 -21.13 -4.07
CA ARG A 161 4.48 -20.03 -3.42
C ARG A 161 5.29 -19.58 -2.21
N LEU A 162 5.51 -18.27 -2.13
CA LEU A 162 6.12 -17.64 -0.98
C LEU A 162 5.01 -17.11 -0.05
N ASP A 163 5.33 -17.04 1.23
CA ASP A 163 4.42 -16.52 2.27
C ASP A 163 4.18 -15.00 2.12
N GLU A 164 3.51 -14.39 3.10
CA GLU A 164 3.36 -12.94 3.16
C GLU A 164 4.71 -12.20 3.31
N CYS A 165 4.73 -10.93 2.93
CA CYS A 165 5.88 -10.06 3.19
C CYS A 165 6.15 -9.95 4.70
N LEU A 166 7.41 -10.10 5.10
CA LEU A 166 7.86 -10.06 6.50
C LEU A 166 7.71 -8.67 7.16
N VAL A 167 7.35 -7.63 6.40
CA VAL A 167 7.01 -6.32 6.94
C VAL A 167 5.57 -6.37 7.46
N PRO A 168 5.31 -6.29 8.79
CA PRO A 168 3.99 -6.59 9.36
C PRO A 168 2.84 -5.71 8.86
N SER A 169 3.15 -4.46 8.51
CA SER A 169 2.19 -3.49 7.98
C SER A 169 1.90 -3.68 6.49
N CYS A 170 2.66 -4.54 5.79
CA CYS A 170 2.52 -4.80 4.37
C CYS A 170 1.39 -5.82 4.09
N PRO A 171 0.48 -5.55 3.16
CA PRO A 171 -0.58 -6.50 2.78
C PRO A 171 -0.18 -7.43 1.62
N GLU A 172 1.05 -7.34 1.12
CA GLU A 172 1.50 -8.06 -0.08
C GLU A 172 2.17 -9.39 0.24
N GLY A 173 2.07 -10.33 -0.69
CA GLY A 173 2.88 -11.54 -0.70
C GLY A 173 4.37 -11.22 -0.85
N ALA A 174 5.22 -12.08 -0.31
CA ALA A 174 6.65 -12.04 -0.61
C ALA A 174 6.86 -12.32 -2.10
N GLY A 175 7.57 -11.43 -2.78
CA GLY A 175 7.95 -11.59 -4.18
C GLY A 175 9.35 -12.18 -4.33
N HIS A 176 10.07 -12.38 -3.22
CA HIS A 176 11.44 -12.85 -3.21
C HIS A 176 11.69 -13.77 -2.01
N TYR A 177 12.59 -14.73 -2.18
CA TYR A 177 12.93 -15.80 -1.23
C TYR A 177 13.40 -15.33 0.15
N ILE A 178 13.74 -14.05 0.32
CA ILE A 178 14.08 -13.49 1.65
C ILE A 178 12.83 -13.02 2.42
N GLY A 179 11.63 -13.29 1.91
CA GLY A 179 10.36 -12.92 2.53
C GLY A 179 9.95 -11.48 2.31
N LEU A 180 10.44 -10.79 1.28
CA LEU A 180 10.06 -9.39 0.99
C LEU A 180 9.25 -9.29 -0.31
N CYS A 181 8.23 -8.43 -0.32
CA CYS A 181 7.56 -8.02 -1.55
C CYS A 181 8.53 -7.22 -2.45
N PRO A 182 8.26 -7.08 -3.75
CA PRO A 182 9.16 -6.36 -4.68
C PRO A 182 9.49 -4.94 -4.24
N TYR A 183 8.53 -4.22 -3.66
CA TYR A 183 8.72 -2.85 -3.18
C TYR A 183 9.65 -2.79 -1.97
N HIS A 184 9.43 -3.66 -0.98
CA HIS A 184 10.30 -3.74 0.20
C HIS A 184 11.68 -4.27 -0.16
N LEU A 185 11.82 -5.17 -1.12
CA LEU A 185 13.12 -5.62 -1.60
C LEU A 185 13.94 -4.49 -2.24
N LEU A 186 13.29 -3.65 -3.06
CA LEU A 186 13.93 -2.48 -3.67
C LEU A 186 14.36 -1.46 -2.60
N ARG A 187 13.49 -1.21 -1.61
CA ARG A 187 13.81 -0.31 -0.49
C ARG A 187 14.94 -0.88 0.38
N TYR A 188 14.85 -2.14 0.76
CA TYR A 188 15.88 -2.88 1.50
C TYR A 188 17.25 -2.77 0.82
N THR A 189 17.28 -2.93 -0.50
CA THR A 189 18.52 -2.77 -1.28
C THR A 189 19.03 -1.34 -1.27
N ARG A 190 18.14 -0.35 -1.42
CA ARG A 190 18.50 1.08 -1.40
C ARG A 190 19.05 1.53 -0.05
N GLU A 191 18.56 0.95 1.04
CA GLU A 191 18.98 1.25 2.42
C GLU A 191 20.20 0.40 2.86
N GLY A 192 20.94 -0.19 1.92
CA GLY A 192 22.22 -0.86 2.19
C GLY A 192 22.11 -2.31 2.66
N ARG A 193 20.94 -2.93 2.57
CA ARG A 193 20.66 -4.32 2.98
C ARG A 193 21.04 -4.62 4.44
N PRO A 194 20.38 -3.99 5.44
CA PRO A 194 20.59 -4.31 6.86
C PRO A 194 20.50 -5.81 7.15
N GLY A 195 21.49 -6.37 7.82
CA GLY A 195 21.57 -7.81 8.10
C GLY A 195 21.96 -8.72 6.91
N ASN A 196 22.08 -8.15 5.71
CA ASN A 196 22.53 -8.79 4.48
C ASN A 196 21.85 -10.15 4.18
N ALA A 197 20.52 -10.20 4.31
CA ALA A 197 19.71 -11.37 4.04
C ALA A 197 19.87 -11.82 2.57
N LYS A 198 20.23 -13.08 2.37
CA LYS A 198 20.45 -13.68 1.05
C LYS A 198 19.82 -15.05 0.99
N ALA A 199 19.06 -15.30 -0.08
CA ALA A 199 18.61 -16.65 -0.39
C ALA A 199 19.73 -17.44 -1.05
N ILE A 200 20.01 -18.62 -0.53
CA ILE A 200 20.93 -19.59 -1.10
C ILE A 200 20.09 -20.74 -1.65
N HIS A 201 20.16 -20.91 -2.97
CA HIS A 201 19.51 -22.01 -3.65
C HIS A 201 20.37 -23.26 -3.53
N GLN A 202 19.80 -24.33 -3.01
CA GLN A 202 20.46 -25.62 -2.99
C GLN A 202 20.28 -26.29 -4.36
N ARG A 203 21.34 -26.94 -4.86
CA ARG A 203 21.19 -27.75 -6.07
C ARG A 203 20.23 -28.90 -5.75
N PRO A 204 19.14 -29.08 -6.52
CA PRO A 204 18.24 -30.19 -6.27
C PRO A 204 19.00 -31.50 -6.46
N ARG A 205 18.82 -32.44 -5.52
CA ARG A 205 19.18 -33.85 -5.76
C ARG A 205 18.20 -34.41 -6.79
N ARG A 206 18.62 -35.41 -7.57
CA ARG A 206 17.78 -36.02 -8.60
C ARG A 206 16.44 -36.48 -8.00
N GLY A 207 15.32 -35.93 -8.48
CA GLY A 207 13.98 -36.23 -8.00
C GLY A 207 13.50 -35.45 -6.75
N ALA A 208 14.28 -34.49 -6.23
CA ALA A 208 13.88 -33.65 -5.11
C ALA A 208 13.54 -32.21 -5.56
N PRO A 209 12.52 -31.56 -4.96
CA PRO A 209 12.20 -30.17 -5.27
C PRO A 209 13.35 -29.23 -4.89
N ALA A 210 13.50 -28.15 -5.64
CA ALA A 210 14.48 -27.12 -5.32
C ALA A 210 14.15 -26.46 -3.97
N THR A 211 15.08 -26.55 -3.03
CA THR A 211 14.98 -25.88 -1.72
C THR A 211 15.86 -24.63 -1.68
N PHE A 212 15.50 -23.71 -0.81
CA PHE A 212 16.33 -22.55 -0.51
C PHE A 212 16.44 -22.36 1.00
N THR A 213 17.55 -21.80 1.44
CA THR A 213 17.73 -21.30 2.80
C THR A 213 18.03 -19.82 2.76
N VAL A 214 17.61 -19.07 3.77
CA VAL A 214 17.96 -17.65 3.89
C VAL A 214 19.08 -17.52 4.91
N ASN A 215 20.23 -17.04 4.43
CA ASN A 215 21.37 -16.75 5.28
C ASN A 215 21.37 -15.26 5.63
N TYR A 216 21.81 -14.96 6.85
CA TYR A 216 21.93 -13.60 7.37
C TYR A 216 23.35 -13.39 7.85
N VAL A 217 23.90 -12.20 7.65
CA VAL A 217 25.10 -11.76 8.38
C VAL A 217 24.70 -11.32 9.78
N ASP A 218 23.58 -10.60 9.88
CA ASP A 218 22.95 -10.23 11.15
C ASP A 218 21.43 -10.35 11.00
N GLN A 219 20.87 -11.40 11.58
CA GLN A 219 19.43 -11.65 11.50
C GLN A 219 18.62 -10.61 12.28
N ALA A 220 19.14 -10.09 13.39
CA ALA A 220 18.46 -9.11 14.22
C ALA A 220 18.35 -7.77 13.49
N ALA A 221 19.40 -7.33 12.79
CA ALA A 221 19.35 -6.13 11.95
C ALA A 221 18.32 -6.26 10.82
N PHE A 222 18.22 -7.43 10.17
CA PHE A 222 17.20 -7.66 9.14
C PHE A 222 15.78 -7.63 9.71
N ARG A 223 15.54 -8.30 10.84
CA ARG A 223 14.23 -8.32 11.50
C ARG A 223 13.85 -6.94 12.04
N GLY A 224 14.79 -6.21 12.63
CA GLY A 224 14.61 -4.84 13.08
C GLY A 224 14.29 -3.88 11.94
N TRP A 225 14.90 -4.07 10.77
CA TRP A 225 14.53 -3.35 9.56
C TRP A 225 13.10 -3.67 9.11
N CYS A 226 12.72 -4.95 9.07
CA CYS A 226 11.36 -5.37 8.67
C CYS A 226 10.29 -4.79 9.60
N ALA A 227 10.55 -4.72 10.91
CA ALA A 227 9.63 -4.17 11.90
C ALA A 227 9.41 -2.66 11.73
N LYS A 228 10.45 -1.91 11.32
CA LYS A 228 10.40 -0.45 11.14
C LYS A 228 9.97 -0.01 9.74
N ALA A 229 10.06 -0.91 8.75
CA ALA A 229 9.73 -0.58 7.38
C ALA A 229 8.23 -0.24 7.24
N THR A 230 7.95 0.93 6.68
CA THR A 230 6.58 1.34 6.39
C THR A 230 6.04 0.65 5.14
N PRO A 231 4.70 0.52 4.98
CA PRO A 231 4.11 0.01 3.76
C PRO A 231 4.55 0.80 2.53
N ALA A 232 4.61 0.15 1.37
CA ALA A 232 4.84 0.87 0.12
C ALA A 232 3.64 1.81 -0.17
N GLY A 233 3.89 3.07 -0.50
CA GLY A 233 2.84 3.99 -0.95
C GLY A 233 2.17 3.47 -2.22
N ARG A 234 0.84 3.59 -2.30
CA ARG A 234 0.06 2.97 -3.38
C ARG A 234 -0.96 3.91 -3.99
N THR A 235 -1.12 3.81 -5.29
CA THR A 235 -2.11 4.58 -6.06
C THR A 235 -3.26 3.69 -6.56
N ASP A 236 -3.32 2.44 -6.08
CA ASP A 236 -4.21 1.38 -6.56
C ASP A 236 -5.41 1.13 -5.62
N GLY A 237 -5.73 2.11 -4.77
CA GLY A 237 -6.86 2.02 -3.83
C GLY A 237 -6.65 1.08 -2.65
N VAL A 238 -5.47 0.47 -2.48
CA VAL A 238 -5.21 -0.40 -1.34
C VAL A 238 -4.69 0.42 -0.16
N LEU A 239 -5.35 0.33 0.99
CA LEU A 239 -4.96 0.96 2.25
C LEU A 239 -4.77 -0.13 3.31
N SER A 240 -3.54 -0.29 3.78
CA SER A 240 -3.23 -1.24 4.86
C SER A 240 -3.28 -0.55 6.21
N LEU A 241 -4.16 -1.03 7.09
CA LEU A 241 -4.27 -0.62 8.49
C LEU A 241 -3.56 -1.60 9.44
N ARG A 242 -2.90 -2.63 8.89
CA ARG A 242 -2.05 -3.56 9.66
C ARG A 242 -0.95 -2.78 10.38
N GLY A 243 -0.61 -3.20 11.60
CA GLY A 243 0.41 -2.54 12.42
C GLY A 243 -0.07 -1.28 13.16
N LEU A 244 -1.29 -0.79 12.92
CA LEU A 244 -1.92 0.20 13.82
C LEU A 244 -2.40 -0.46 15.11
N ARG A 245 -2.36 0.28 16.22
CA ARG A 245 -3.02 -0.09 17.48
C ARG A 245 -4.54 -0.23 17.24
N PRO A 246 -5.24 -1.11 17.97
CA PRO A 246 -6.66 -1.40 17.72
C PRO A 246 -7.58 -0.16 17.69
N LEU A 247 -7.39 0.77 18.63
CA LEU A 247 -8.22 1.99 18.69
C LEU A 247 -7.97 2.90 17.48
N ALA A 248 -6.71 3.30 17.21
CA ALA A 248 -6.37 4.08 16.03
C ALA A 248 -6.87 3.43 14.72
N ARG A 249 -6.81 2.09 14.62
CA ARG A 249 -7.37 1.36 13.48
C ARG A 249 -8.88 1.56 13.35
N ALA A 250 -9.63 1.39 14.44
CA ALA A 250 -11.07 1.55 14.45
C ALA A 250 -11.48 3.00 14.14
N GLU A 251 -10.75 3.98 14.68
CA GLU A 251 -10.98 5.39 14.41
C GLU A 251 -10.74 5.75 12.93
N VAL A 252 -9.66 5.25 12.31
CA VAL A 252 -9.42 5.47 10.87
C VAL A 252 -10.60 4.92 10.05
N LYS A 253 -11.05 3.69 10.33
CA LYS A 253 -12.21 3.10 9.63
C LYS A 253 -13.47 3.95 9.79
N TRP A 254 -13.76 4.36 11.02
CA TRP A 254 -14.94 5.17 11.33
C TRP A 254 -14.90 6.54 10.65
N VAL A 255 -13.76 7.23 10.72
CA VAL A 255 -13.57 8.54 10.08
C VAL A 255 -13.74 8.42 8.57
N LEU A 256 -13.18 7.39 7.93
CA LEU A 256 -13.35 7.19 6.49
C LEU A 256 -14.82 6.94 6.13
N HIS A 257 -15.53 6.14 6.93
CA HIS A 257 -16.94 5.87 6.70
C HIS A 257 -17.80 7.14 6.83
N ARG A 258 -17.57 7.95 7.87
CA ARG A 258 -18.30 9.22 8.07
C ARG A 258 -17.96 10.25 7.01
N HIS A 259 -16.70 10.34 6.60
CA HIS A 259 -16.27 11.21 5.51
C HIS A 259 -16.93 10.82 4.18
N ALA A 260 -17.06 9.52 3.90
CA ALA A 260 -17.73 9.03 2.70
C ALA A 260 -19.24 9.36 2.64
N GLN A 261 -19.87 9.69 3.78
CA GLN A 261 -21.27 10.11 3.89
C GLN A 261 -21.44 11.64 3.90
N GLY A 262 -20.36 12.40 4.02
CA GLY A 262 -20.39 13.86 4.06
C GLY A 262 -20.55 14.50 2.68
N PRO A 263 -20.73 15.83 2.62
CA PRO A 263 -20.78 16.56 1.35
C PRO A 263 -19.52 16.30 0.51
N ALA A 264 -19.69 15.97 -0.76
CA ALA A 264 -18.58 15.69 -1.68
C ALA A 264 -17.77 16.95 -2.05
N GLU A 265 -18.39 18.13 -1.95
CA GLU A 265 -17.80 19.41 -2.34
C GLU A 265 -16.83 19.94 -1.28
N GLY A 266 -15.60 20.30 -1.70
CA GLY A 266 -14.62 21.03 -0.89
C GLY A 266 -13.80 20.20 0.11
N ALA A 267 -14.17 18.95 0.40
CA ALA A 267 -13.49 18.12 1.42
C ALA A 267 -12.94 16.80 0.86
N HIS A 268 -12.39 16.78 -0.35
CA HIS A 268 -11.90 15.53 -0.95
C HIS A 268 -10.62 15.00 -0.27
N TRP A 269 -10.63 13.75 0.19
CA TRP A 269 -9.48 13.08 0.80
C TRP A 269 -8.96 11.97 -0.12
N PRO A 270 -7.90 12.24 -0.91
CA PRO A 270 -7.31 11.21 -1.75
C PRO A 270 -6.80 10.05 -0.90
N ILE A 271 -7.02 8.81 -1.37
CA ILE A 271 -6.60 7.62 -0.62
C ILE A 271 -5.09 7.60 -0.34
N SER A 272 -4.26 8.19 -1.21
CA SER A 272 -2.82 8.33 -1.00
C SER A 272 -2.46 9.27 0.16
N VAL A 273 -3.30 10.25 0.47
CA VAL A 273 -3.14 11.13 1.64
C VAL A 273 -3.50 10.36 2.92
N VAL A 274 -4.59 9.61 2.90
CA VAL A 274 -4.98 8.72 4.01
C VAL A 274 -3.88 7.69 4.28
N GLN A 275 -3.27 7.10 3.25
CA GLN A 275 -2.13 6.20 3.41
C GLN A 275 -0.94 6.86 4.11
N ARG A 276 -0.63 8.13 3.80
CA ARG A 276 0.45 8.86 4.49
C ARG A 276 0.12 9.08 5.95
N LEU A 277 -1.13 9.45 6.26
CA LEU A 277 -1.60 9.58 7.63
C LEU A 277 -1.43 8.26 8.40
N VAL A 278 -1.92 7.15 7.85
CA VAL A 278 -1.79 5.82 8.46
C VAL A 278 -0.33 5.41 8.63
N THR A 279 0.50 5.66 7.63
CA THR A 279 1.95 5.40 7.70
C THR A 279 2.60 6.17 8.84
N GLU A 280 2.18 7.41 9.06
CA GLU A 280 2.70 8.24 10.15
C GLU A 280 2.20 7.76 11.51
N CYS A 281 0.93 7.36 11.62
CA CYS A 281 0.37 6.74 12.81
C CYS A 281 1.13 5.46 13.19
N GLN A 282 1.47 4.62 12.21
CA GLN A 282 2.28 3.43 12.40
C GLN A 282 3.69 3.79 12.90
N ARG A 283 4.33 4.79 12.27
CA ARG A 283 5.69 5.24 12.62
C ARG A 283 5.78 5.77 14.05
N GLN A 284 4.73 6.45 14.51
CA GLN A 284 4.66 7.02 15.86
C GLN A 284 4.06 6.06 16.89
N GLU A 285 3.59 4.88 16.48
CA GLU A 285 2.94 3.87 17.34
C GLU A 285 1.78 4.42 18.19
N ILE A 286 1.04 5.41 17.68
CA ILE A 286 -0.03 6.10 18.42
C ILE A 286 -1.18 5.15 18.78
N ASN A 287 -1.82 5.40 19.93
CA ASN A 287 -2.96 4.62 20.38
C ASN A 287 -4.27 5.15 19.78
N SER A 288 -4.39 6.47 19.62
CA SER A 288 -5.54 7.17 19.04
C SER A 288 -5.09 8.24 18.05
N LEU A 289 -5.92 8.52 17.04
CA LEU A 289 -5.77 9.67 16.15
C LEU A 289 -5.77 11.01 16.90
N ALA A 290 -6.35 11.07 18.11
CA ALA A 290 -6.26 12.25 18.97
C ALA A 290 -4.81 12.59 19.34
N ASP A 291 -3.93 11.60 19.39
CA ASP A 291 -2.52 11.76 19.78
C ASP A 291 -1.68 12.44 18.66
N LEU A 292 -2.18 12.48 17.42
CA LEU A 292 -1.51 13.14 16.30
C LEU A 292 -1.37 14.66 16.48
N GLY A 293 -2.24 15.26 17.30
CA GLY A 293 -2.33 16.71 17.51
C GLY A 293 -1.08 17.35 18.14
N ALA A 294 -0.19 16.57 18.77
CA ALA A 294 1.09 17.07 19.27
C ALA A 294 2.12 17.36 18.14
N VAL A 295 1.88 16.90 16.90
CA VAL A 295 2.81 17.05 15.76
C VAL A 295 2.07 17.59 14.53
N ARG A 296 1.55 18.82 14.66
CA ARG A 296 0.76 19.57 13.67
C ARG A 296 1.47 19.90 12.33
N ARG A 297 2.64 19.32 12.02
CA ARG A 297 3.56 19.81 10.97
C ARG A 297 3.59 18.98 9.67
N ILE A 298 2.87 17.85 9.58
CA ILE A 298 2.93 16.95 8.41
C ILE A 298 1.78 17.20 7.40
N MET A 299 0.68 17.84 7.83
CA MET A 299 -0.48 18.16 6.96
C MET A 299 -0.68 19.67 6.78
N GLY A 300 0.40 20.40 6.51
CA GLY A 300 0.32 21.84 6.19
C GLY A 300 -0.49 22.07 4.90
N GLY A 301 -1.77 22.43 5.06
CA GLY A 301 -2.58 23.10 4.03
C GLY A 301 -3.97 22.52 3.72
N ALA A 302 -4.23 21.22 3.93
CA ALA A 302 -5.44 20.59 3.38
C ALA A 302 -6.47 20.09 4.40
N ILE A 303 -6.13 20.05 5.69
CA ILE A 303 -7.05 19.57 6.74
C ILE A 303 -7.00 20.54 7.93
N SER A 304 -7.48 21.76 7.73
CA SER A 304 -7.81 22.66 8.82
C SER A 304 -9.32 22.58 9.07
N GLY A 305 -9.73 22.03 10.23
CA GLY A 305 -10.95 22.47 10.90
C GLY A 305 -12.00 21.44 11.28
N SER A 306 -12.04 20.21 10.73
CA SER A 306 -13.22 19.34 10.92
C SER A 306 -13.00 18.01 11.65
N LEU A 307 -11.79 17.70 12.12
CA LEU A 307 -11.50 16.39 12.73
C LEU A 307 -11.87 16.27 14.23
N LEU A 308 -12.31 17.35 14.89
CA LEU A 308 -12.55 17.36 16.34
C LEU A 308 -13.78 18.19 16.76
N ARG A 309 -14.88 18.13 15.99
CA ARG A 309 -16.21 18.50 16.50
C ARG A 309 -17.19 17.37 16.25
#